data_AF-G2JC44-F1
#
_entry.id   AF-G2JC44-F1
#
_cell.length_a   1.000
_cell.length_b   1.000
_cell.length_c   1.000
_cell.angle_alpha   90.00
_cell.angle_beta   90.00
_cell.angle_gamma   90.00
#
_symmetry.space_group_name_H-M   'P 1'
#
loop_
_entity.id
_entity.type
_entity.pdbx_description
1 polymer ?
#
loop_
_entity_poly.entity_id
_entity_poly.type
_entity_poly.pdbx_seq_one_letter_code
_entity_poly.pdbx_strand_id
1 'polypeptide(L)'
;MSGSVAQPKFSGALNGEGLSITWIDQGVTLKNGVVRIAIANNRADFQKVEFQGASGALRATGSVTLDRADTPLSVQIVADALELFARPDRQLSISGRATMANRSGSAGGFAIDGDFTVHRAFFNLPSSPAPKLGEDVVIVRADDPYRSAALESLRSKDAPPKIHLFQTRVGIDLGKDFRFRGAGADLDLVGKITLSNAAGAPLRAHGDLRARRGSTYEILSVKLDVEKGYVSFNGPVDNPALNILAMRRNQEVEVGLQVRGTTRAPRAQLVSEPNVPDTEKLSWLLFRHGTDKGATVGQQYAKNAALAFLGSMGGKQIAQRIGLDELSISQSEIGLTDPQVITLAKALNRHFILGYEEGLSSSAHIFKVTWQFWRSWSIIAHTGTVNGVNLLFSRRFD
;
A
#
# COMPACT_ATOMS: atom_id res chain seq x y z
N MET A 1 32.77 -23.37 31.34
CA MET A 1 32.28 -24.39 30.37
C MET A 1 32.70 -25.75 30.86
N SER A 2 31.85 -26.76 30.70
CA SER A 2 32.14 -28.17 30.99
C SER A 2 31.68 -29.03 29.81
N GLY A 3 31.86 -30.36 29.82
CA GLY A 3 31.40 -31.24 28.73
C GLY A 3 32.49 -31.70 27.75
N SER A 4 32.11 -32.48 26.74
CA SER A 4 33.04 -33.01 25.73
C SER A 4 33.20 -32.04 24.56
N VAL A 5 34.29 -32.15 23.79
CA VAL A 5 34.54 -31.32 22.59
C VAL A 5 33.39 -31.41 21.58
N ALA A 6 32.70 -32.57 21.53
CA ALA A 6 31.54 -32.79 20.66
C ALA A 6 30.21 -32.24 21.24
N GLN A 7 30.12 -31.98 22.55
CA GLN A 7 28.93 -31.47 23.24
C GLN A 7 29.34 -30.55 24.40
N PRO A 8 29.79 -29.32 24.11
CA PRO A 8 30.12 -28.37 25.15
C PRO A 8 28.88 -28.02 25.97
N LYS A 9 29.02 -27.94 27.30
CA LYS A 9 28.03 -27.47 28.25
C LYS A 9 28.37 -26.04 28.67
N PHE A 10 27.46 -25.14 28.33
CA PHE A 10 27.46 -23.74 28.70
C PHE A 10 26.61 -23.55 29.95
N SER A 11 27.13 -22.77 30.89
CA SER A 11 26.39 -22.29 32.06
C SER A 11 26.95 -20.93 32.45
N GLY A 12 26.07 -20.05 32.95
CA GLY A 12 26.39 -18.67 33.25
C GLY A 12 25.13 -17.82 33.34
N ALA A 13 25.29 -16.51 33.44
CA ALA A 13 24.19 -15.56 33.41
C ALA A 13 24.55 -14.39 32.49
N LEU A 14 23.55 -13.86 31.79
CA LEU A 14 23.67 -12.63 31.01
C LEU A 14 22.68 -11.62 31.59
N ASN A 15 23.21 -10.50 32.06
CA ASN A 15 22.44 -9.39 32.59
C ASN A 15 22.78 -8.13 31.79
N GLY A 16 21.75 -7.42 31.34
CA GLY A 16 21.87 -6.13 30.68
C GLY A 16 20.78 -5.19 31.18
N GLU A 17 21.16 -3.96 31.48
CA GLU A 17 20.26 -2.90 31.94
C GLU A 17 20.54 -1.62 31.13
N GLY A 18 19.52 -0.78 30.95
CA GLY A 18 19.64 0.44 30.14
C GLY A 18 19.79 0.18 28.63
N LEU A 19 19.40 -1.01 28.16
CA LEU A 19 19.51 -1.36 26.74
C LEU A 19 18.53 -0.55 25.88
N SER A 20 18.89 -0.28 24.63
CA SER A 20 18.01 0.40 23.69
C SER A 20 18.08 -0.22 22.30
N ILE A 21 16.95 -0.28 21.62
CA ILE A 21 16.81 -0.77 20.24
C ILE A 21 16.13 0.33 19.42
N THR A 22 16.70 0.69 18.28
CA THR A 22 16.12 1.70 17.38
C THR A 22 15.93 1.12 15.99
N TRP A 23 14.69 1.14 15.50
CA TRP A 23 14.32 0.77 14.14
C TRP A 23 14.01 2.05 13.33
N ILE A 24 15.05 2.56 12.66
CA ILE A 24 15.05 3.89 12.03
C ILE A 24 14.00 3.98 10.91
N ASP A 25 13.89 2.96 10.07
CA ASP A 25 12.93 2.88 8.95
C ASP A 25 11.46 2.85 9.40
N GLN A 26 11.19 2.41 10.62
CA GLN A 26 9.86 2.37 11.25
C GLN A 26 9.61 3.53 12.22
N GLY A 27 10.65 4.31 12.55
CA GLY A 27 10.60 5.38 13.54
C GLY A 27 10.45 4.88 14.98
N VAL A 28 10.66 3.59 15.26
CA VAL A 28 10.42 2.99 16.57
C VAL A 28 11.68 3.00 17.42
N THR A 29 11.55 3.37 18.68
CA THR A 29 12.63 3.24 19.67
C THR A 29 12.13 2.56 20.92
N LEU A 30 12.83 1.52 21.34
CA LEU A 30 12.68 0.84 22.61
C LEU A 30 13.85 1.22 23.51
N LYS A 31 13.57 1.67 24.74
CA LYS A 31 14.53 2.14 25.73
C LYS A 31 14.34 1.41 27.06
N ASN A 32 15.21 1.74 28.02
CA ASN A 32 15.15 1.23 29.39
C ASN A 32 15.10 -0.31 29.43
N GLY A 33 15.79 -0.94 28.48
CA GLY A 33 15.77 -2.37 28.28
C GLY A 33 16.45 -3.10 29.42
N VAL A 34 15.76 -4.07 30.00
CA VAL A 34 16.28 -4.97 31.04
C VAL A 34 16.20 -6.40 30.51
N VAL A 35 17.35 -7.05 30.43
CA VAL A 35 17.50 -8.44 29.98
C VAL A 35 18.22 -9.24 31.06
N ARG A 36 17.59 -10.32 31.52
CA ARG A 36 18.15 -11.29 32.47
C ARG A 36 17.94 -12.69 31.92
N ILE A 37 19.05 -13.36 31.62
CA ILE A 37 19.08 -14.71 31.06
C ILE A 37 19.94 -15.58 31.96
N ALA A 38 19.37 -16.67 32.46
CA ALA A 38 20.12 -17.70 33.17
C ALA A 38 20.41 -18.85 32.22
N ILE A 39 21.66 -19.31 32.17
CA ILE A 39 22.08 -20.42 31.31
C ILE A 39 22.56 -21.56 32.22
N ALA A 40 21.93 -22.72 32.12
CA ALA A 40 22.32 -23.92 32.85
C ALA A 40 22.24 -25.14 31.92
N ASN A 41 23.34 -25.90 31.79
CA ASN A 41 23.39 -27.10 30.96
C ASN A 41 22.83 -26.90 29.54
N ASN A 42 23.29 -25.86 28.83
CA ASN A 42 22.81 -25.48 27.49
C ASN A 42 21.35 -25.02 27.40
N ARG A 43 20.62 -24.93 28.52
CA ARG A 43 19.31 -24.28 28.53
C ARG A 43 19.47 -22.82 28.93
N ALA A 44 19.03 -21.91 28.08
CA ALA A 44 18.94 -20.49 28.38
C ALA A 44 17.49 -20.14 28.73
N ASP A 45 17.26 -19.71 29.96
CA ASP A 45 15.98 -19.25 30.49
C ASP A 45 15.96 -17.72 30.51
N PHE A 46 15.09 -17.14 29.68
CA PHE A 46 14.81 -15.71 29.62
C PHE A 46 13.88 -15.34 30.79
N GLN A 47 14.48 -15.00 31.93
CA GLN A 47 13.77 -14.68 33.18
C GLN A 47 13.07 -13.33 33.10
N LYS A 48 13.72 -12.34 32.48
CA LYS A 48 13.16 -11.01 32.26
C LYS A 48 13.69 -10.42 30.97
N VAL A 49 12.82 -10.11 30.03
CA VAL A 49 13.11 -9.26 28.88
C VAL A 49 12.04 -8.19 28.86
N GLU A 50 12.39 -6.95 29.16
CA GLU A 50 11.45 -5.83 29.21
C GLU A 50 12.05 -4.63 28.50
N PHE A 51 11.26 -3.98 27.65
CA PHE A 51 11.62 -2.78 26.92
C PHE A 51 10.46 -1.79 26.94
N GLN A 52 10.77 -0.49 27.06
CA GLN A 52 9.77 0.59 27.02
C GLN A 52 9.82 1.29 25.67
N GLY A 53 8.70 1.33 24.95
CA GLY A 53 8.51 2.19 23.79
C GLY A 53 8.17 3.63 24.20
N ALA A 54 7.80 4.48 23.23
CA ALA A 54 7.41 5.86 23.54
C ALA A 54 6.11 5.95 24.35
N SER A 55 5.15 5.05 24.08
CA SER A 55 3.83 5.04 24.73
C SER A 55 3.42 3.68 25.33
N GLY A 56 4.30 2.68 25.30
CA GLY A 56 3.97 1.30 25.72
C GLY A 56 5.18 0.47 26.13
N ALA A 57 4.98 -0.84 26.33
CA ALA A 57 6.03 -1.76 26.76
C ALA A 57 5.95 -3.12 26.04
N LEU A 58 7.11 -3.75 25.88
CA LEU A 58 7.28 -5.12 25.41
C LEU A 58 7.88 -5.94 26.54
N ARG A 59 7.25 -7.08 26.85
CA ARG A 59 7.75 -8.06 27.81
C ARG A 59 7.87 -9.41 27.13
N ALA A 60 8.95 -10.14 27.41
CA ALA A 60 9.11 -11.52 26.97
C ALA A 60 9.76 -12.39 28.05
N THR A 61 9.31 -13.63 28.11
CA THR A 61 9.85 -14.67 28.99
C THR A 61 9.82 -16.01 28.28
N GLY A 62 10.75 -16.91 28.58
CA GLY A 62 10.79 -18.19 27.89
C GLY A 62 12.06 -18.98 28.13
N SER A 63 12.25 -20.04 27.35
CA SER A 63 13.45 -20.86 27.41
C SER A 63 13.82 -21.42 26.04
N VAL A 64 15.12 -21.64 25.83
CA VAL A 64 15.70 -22.21 24.61
C VAL A 64 16.82 -23.20 24.95
N THR A 65 16.86 -24.37 24.32
CA THR A 65 17.91 -25.38 24.55
C THR A 65 18.96 -25.37 23.42
N LEU A 66 20.17 -24.95 23.72
CA LEU A 66 21.27 -24.68 22.78
C LEU A 66 22.01 -25.94 22.28
N ASP A 67 21.41 -27.14 22.34
CA ASP A 67 22.11 -28.41 22.17
C ASP A 67 22.09 -28.98 20.74
N ARG A 68 21.07 -28.69 19.90
CA ARG A 68 20.97 -29.15 18.50
C ARG A 68 20.12 -28.25 17.58
N ALA A 69 20.20 -28.48 16.26
CA ALA A 69 19.46 -27.78 15.21
C ALA A 69 17.93 -27.77 15.38
N ASP A 70 17.36 -28.75 16.09
CA ASP A 70 15.94 -28.81 16.45
C ASP A 70 15.73 -28.42 17.93
N THR A 71 16.17 -27.21 18.25
CA THR A 71 16.15 -26.66 19.61
C THR A 71 14.71 -26.45 20.09
N PRO A 72 14.28 -27.09 21.20
CA PRO A 72 13.04 -26.69 21.87
C PRO A 72 13.10 -25.21 22.25
N LEU A 73 12.17 -24.43 21.72
CA LEU A 73 11.96 -23.03 22.03
C LEU A 73 10.55 -22.89 22.61
N SER A 74 10.41 -22.13 23.68
CA SER A 74 9.11 -21.66 24.16
C SER A 74 9.28 -20.23 24.68
N VAL A 75 8.69 -19.26 23.99
CA VAL A 75 8.74 -17.84 24.35
C VAL A 75 7.32 -17.33 24.43
N GLN A 76 7.02 -16.60 25.49
CA GLN A 76 5.80 -15.83 25.65
C GLN A 76 6.15 -14.36 25.52
N ILE A 77 5.37 -13.64 24.72
CA ILE A 77 5.52 -12.23 24.43
C ILE A 77 4.24 -11.53 24.87
N VAL A 78 4.37 -10.45 25.61
CA VAL A 78 3.27 -9.57 26.01
C VAL A 78 3.60 -8.16 25.52
N ALA A 79 2.72 -7.63 24.68
CA ALA A 79 2.78 -6.25 24.22
C ALA A 79 1.69 -5.45 24.94
N ASP A 80 2.04 -4.27 25.45
CA ASP A 80 1.14 -3.34 26.11
C ASP A 80 1.30 -1.97 25.46
N ALA A 81 0.33 -1.57 24.63
CA ALA A 81 0.37 -0.38 23.78
C ALA A 81 1.68 -0.23 22.98
N LEU A 82 2.27 -1.36 22.56
CA LEU A 82 3.57 -1.39 21.88
C LEU A 82 3.45 -0.78 20.49
N GLU A 83 4.26 0.25 20.24
CA GLU A 83 4.39 0.85 18.92
C GLU A 83 5.20 -0.04 17.98
N LEU A 84 4.57 -0.46 16.88
CA LEU A 84 5.24 -1.17 15.79
C LEU A 84 5.66 -0.22 14.66
N PHE A 85 4.91 0.87 14.48
CA PHE A 85 5.23 1.93 13.53
C PHE A 85 4.94 3.29 14.19
N ALA A 86 5.86 4.25 14.04
CA ALA A 86 5.75 5.57 14.66
C ALA A 86 6.03 6.72 13.68
N ARG A 87 5.79 6.51 12.38
CA ARG A 87 6.00 7.53 11.34
C ARG A 87 4.75 8.38 11.11
N PRO A 88 4.88 9.62 10.61
CA PRO A 88 3.72 10.47 10.31
C PRO A 88 2.75 9.88 9.29
N ASP A 89 3.25 9.11 8.31
CA ASP A 89 2.47 8.43 7.28
C ASP A 89 2.00 7.03 7.70
N ARG A 90 2.57 6.48 8.78
CA ARG A 90 2.27 5.13 9.28
C ARG A 90 2.49 5.02 10.78
N GLN A 91 1.41 4.90 11.53
CA GLN A 91 1.40 4.67 12.97
C GLN A 91 0.65 3.38 13.28
N LEU A 92 1.16 2.58 14.21
CA LEU A 92 0.51 1.38 14.70
C LEU A 92 0.98 1.08 16.12
N SER A 93 0.04 0.95 17.04
CA SER A 93 0.25 0.46 18.40
C SER A 93 -0.68 -0.70 18.71
N ILE A 94 -0.18 -1.72 19.39
CA ILE A 94 -0.92 -2.95 19.69
C ILE A 94 -0.74 -3.39 21.14
N SER A 95 -1.77 -4.05 21.66
CA SER A 95 -1.71 -4.77 22.94
C SER A 95 -2.11 -6.21 22.70
N GLY A 96 -1.46 -7.15 23.36
CA GLY A 96 -1.79 -8.56 23.17
C GLY A 96 -0.71 -9.51 23.64
N ARG A 97 -0.91 -10.77 23.31
CA ARG A 97 -0.06 -11.87 23.76
C ARG A 97 0.24 -12.76 22.58
N ALA A 98 1.49 -13.19 22.47
CA ALA A 98 1.89 -14.23 21.53
C ALA A 98 2.78 -15.25 22.21
N THR A 99 2.75 -16.46 21.67
CA THR A 99 3.65 -17.53 22.00
C THR A 99 4.43 -17.90 20.75
N MET A 100 5.70 -18.21 20.94
CA MET A 100 6.56 -18.72 19.90
C MET A 100 7.15 -20.04 20.37
N ALA A 101 6.97 -21.09 19.59
CA ALA A 101 7.51 -22.40 19.90
C ALA A 101 8.16 -23.02 18.67
N ASN A 102 9.22 -23.81 18.85
CA ASN A 102 9.69 -24.67 17.77
C ASN A 102 8.84 -25.96 17.76
N ARG A 103 8.27 -26.34 16.61
CA ARG A 103 7.60 -27.64 16.44
C ARG A 103 8.59 -28.63 15.84
N SER A 104 8.97 -29.62 16.64
CA SER A 104 9.81 -30.75 16.19
C SER A 104 9.02 -31.63 15.21
N GLY A 105 9.63 -31.94 14.06
CA GLY A 105 9.05 -32.75 12.97
C GLY A 105 9.71 -32.50 11.61
N SER A 106 9.34 -33.29 10.59
CA SER A 106 9.94 -33.27 9.24
C SER A 106 9.81 -31.94 8.48
N ALA A 107 8.99 -31.01 8.97
CA ALA A 107 8.79 -29.68 8.40
C ALA A 107 9.52 -28.56 9.17
N GLY A 108 10.33 -28.87 10.19
CA GLY A 108 11.15 -27.98 11.03
C GLY A 108 10.85 -26.48 10.95
N GLY A 109 10.32 -25.87 12.00
CA GLY A 109 10.00 -24.44 11.96
C GLY A 109 9.44 -23.85 13.24
N PHE A 110 9.47 -22.52 13.30
CA PHE A 110 8.93 -21.76 14.42
C PHE A 110 7.44 -21.53 14.22
N ALA A 111 6.64 -21.92 15.20
CA ALA A 111 5.22 -21.60 15.27
C ALA A 111 5.02 -20.33 16.11
N ILE A 112 4.37 -19.32 15.53
CA ILE A 112 3.94 -18.10 16.20
C ILE A 112 2.41 -18.15 16.32
N ASP A 113 1.92 -18.01 17.54
CA ASP A 113 0.51 -18.07 17.87
C ASP A 113 0.16 -16.93 18.82
N GLY A 114 -0.75 -16.04 18.44
CA GLY A 114 -1.08 -14.90 19.28
C GLY A 114 -2.35 -14.16 18.90
N ASP A 115 -2.79 -13.29 19.80
CA ASP A 115 -3.96 -12.45 19.64
C ASP A 115 -3.63 -11.03 20.10
N PHE A 116 -3.90 -10.06 19.24
CA PHE A 116 -3.61 -8.65 19.45
C PHE A 116 -4.83 -7.77 19.18
N THR A 117 -4.90 -6.67 19.89
CA THR A 117 -5.84 -5.58 19.67
C THR A 117 -5.06 -4.33 19.30
N VAL A 118 -5.49 -3.65 18.24
CA VAL A 118 -4.95 -2.35 17.84
C VAL A 118 -5.45 -1.29 18.81
N HIS A 119 -4.51 -0.58 19.43
CA HIS A 119 -4.82 0.58 20.26
C HIS A 119 -5.03 1.83 19.41
N ARG A 120 -4.12 2.06 18.47
CA ARG A 120 -4.17 3.15 17.49
C ARG A 120 -3.46 2.75 16.22
N ALA A 121 -4.07 3.05 15.09
CA ALA A 121 -3.48 2.88 13.77
C ALA A 121 -3.86 4.04 12.85
N PHE A 122 -2.85 4.56 12.14
CA PHE A 122 -3.03 5.54 11.08
C PHE A 122 -2.16 5.14 9.90
N PHE A 123 -2.77 4.83 8.77
CA PHE A 123 -2.07 4.51 7.53
C PHE A 123 -2.46 5.54 6.48
N ASN A 124 -1.50 6.33 6.01
CA ASN A 124 -1.70 7.33 4.97
C ASN A 124 -0.87 6.99 3.74
N LEU A 125 -1.52 6.33 2.78
CA LEU A 125 -0.89 5.95 1.52
C LEU A 125 -0.85 7.16 0.59
N PRO A 126 0.28 7.43 -0.06
CA PRO A 126 0.37 8.46 -1.09
C PRO A 126 -0.53 8.12 -2.29
N SER A 127 -1.02 9.16 -2.97
CA SER A 127 -1.96 9.05 -4.10
C SER A 127 -1.40 8.29 -5.31
N SER A 128 -0.07 8.16 -5.40
CA SER A 128 0.61 7.26 -6.33
C SER A 128 1.68 6.51 -5.55
N PRO A 129 1.82 5.18 -5.75
CA PRO A 129 3.01 4.49 -5.26
C PRO A 129 4.25 5.17 -5.85
N ALA A 130 5.30 5.28 -5.04
CA ALA A 130 6.58 5.79 -5.54
C ALA A 130 7.03 4.93 -6.73
N PRO A 131 7.60 5.53 -7.80
CA PRO A 131 8.14 4.76 -8.90
C PRO A 131 9.19 3.79 -8.36
N LYS A 132 8.92 2.49 -8.51
CA LYS A 132 9.90 1.45 -8.20
C LYS A 132 10.78 1.28 -9.41
N LEU A 133 12.07 1.10 -9.18
CA LEU A 133 12.98 0.65 -10.23
C LEU A 133 12.54 -0.75 -10.67
N GLY A 134 12.72 -1.06 -11.95
CA GLY A 134 12.48 -2.42 -12.44
C GLY A 134 13.32 -3.42 -11.65
N GLU A 135 12.84 -4.66 -11.53
CA GLU A 135 13.53 -5.75 -10.80
C GLU A 135 14.89 -6.13 -11.41
N ASP A 136 15.22 -5.55 -12.57
CA ASP A 136 16.46 -5.64 -13.33
C ASP A 136 17.45 -4.49 -13.05
N VAL A 137 17.02 -3.45 -12.33
CA VAL A 137 17.86 -2.26 -12.08
C VAL A 137 18.56 -2.36 -10.73
N VAL A 138 19.88 -2.57 -10.78
CA VAL A 138 20.77 -2.46 -9.61
C VAL A 138 21.57 -1.17 -9.72
N ILE A 139 21.45 -0.31 -8.71
CA ILE A 139 22.27 0.90 -8.60
C ILE A 139 23.58 0.51 -7.93
N VAL A 140 24.66 0.49 -8.70
CA VAL A 140 26.02 0.31 -8.19
C VAL A 140 26.69 1.69 -8.18
N ARG A 141 26.97 2.24 -6.99
CA ARG A 141 27.91 3.37 -6.89
C ARG A 141 29.32 2.85 -7.08
N ALA A 142 30.19 3.63 -7.72
CA ALA A 142 31.52 3.20 -8.15
C ALA A 142 32.43 2.73 -6.99
N ASP A 143 32.08 3.15 -5.78
CA ASP A 143 32.84 3.09 -4.53
C ASP A 143 32.09 2.30 -3.44
N ASP A 144 31.10 1.49 -3.81
CA ASP A 144 30.34 0.66 -2.86
C ASP A 144 31.10 -0.65 -2.49
N PRO A 145 31.55 -0.82 -1.23
CA PRO A 145 32.23 -2.02 -0.77
C PRO A 145 31.34 -3.29 -0.77
N TYR A 146 30.04 -3.15 -1.02
CA TYR A 146 29.07 -4.25 -1.10
C TYR A 146 28.74 -4.69 -2.54
N ARG A 147 29.51 -4.23 -3.54
CA ARG A 147 29.34 -4.57 -4.97
C ARG A 147 29.25 -6.08 -5.22
N SER A 148 30.04 -6.89 -4.52
CA SER A 148 30.02 -8.36 -4.62
C SER A 148 28.73 -8.96 -4.05
N ALA A 149 28.28 -8.50 -2.88
CA ALA A 149 27.03 -8.96 -2.25
C ALA A 149 25.78 -8.58 -3.08
N ALA A 150 25.78 -7.41 -3.71
CA ALA A 150 24.73 -6.99 -4.64
C ALA A 150 24.68 -7.87 -5.91
N LEU A 151 25.85 -8.24 -6.46
CA LEU A 151 25.95 -9.17 -7.59
C LEU A 151 25.58 -10.62 -7.23
N GLU A 152 25.82 -11.06 -5.98
CA GLU A 152 25.36 -12.36 -5.47
C GLU A 152 23.85 -12.42 -5.22
N SER A 153 23.24 -11.30 -4.82
CA SER A 153 21.77 -11.19 -4.69
C SER A 153 21.04 -11.32 -6.04
N LEU A 154 21.70 -10.96 -7.15
CA LEU A 154 21.19 -11.19 -8.52
C LEU A 154 21.28 -12.65 -8.98
N ARG A 155 22.28 -13.39 -8.48
CA ARG A 155 22.50 -14.82 -8.80
C ARG A 155 21.62 -15.76 -7.97
N SER A 156 21.03 -15.27 -6.88
CA SER A 156 20.18 -16.04 -5.96
C SER A 156 18.69 -15.76 -6.16
N LYS A 157 18.27 -15.49 -7.41
CA LYS A 157 16.85 -15.32 -7.78
C LYS A 157 15.98 -16.57 -7.55
N ASP A 158 16.59 -17.74 -7.36
CA ASP A 158 15.88 -19.02 -7.16
C ASP A 158 15.82 -19.49 -5.71
N ALA A 159 16.40 -18.75 -4.75
CA ALA A 159 16.24 -19.09 -3.34
C ALA A 159 14.97 -18.40 -2.79
N PRO A 160 13.90 -19.14 -2.45
CA PRO A 160 12.73 -18.53 -1.83
C PRO A 160 13.16 -17.81 -0.53
N PRO A 161 12.60 -16.63 -0.21
CA PRO A 161 12.95 -15.92 1.01
C PRO A 161 12.77 -16.85 2.21
N LYS A 162 13.75 -16.86 3.13
CA LYS A 162 13.79 -17.75 4.32
C LYS A 162 12.63 -17.51 5.32
N ILE A 163 11.71 -16.60 5.01
CA ILE A 163 10.48 -16.30 5.76
C ILE A 163 9.51 -17.50 5.75
N HIS A 164 9.70 -18.44 4.83
CA HIS A 164 8.88 -19.65 4.73
C HIS A 164 9.11 -20.69 5.85
N LEU A 165 9.94 -20.43 6.86
CA LEU A 165 10.13 -21.37 7.98
C LEU A 165 9.19 -21.12 9.18
N PHE A 166 8.33 -20.10 9.10
CA PHE A 166 7.40 -19.76 10.18
C PHE A 166 5.99 -20.25 9.87
N GLN A 167 5.40 -21.00 10.80
CA GLN A 167 3.97 -21.21 10.86
C GLN A 167 3.38 -20.10 11.73
N THR A 168 2.42 -19.35 11.22
CA THR A 168 1.83 -18.22 11.96
C THR A 168 0.33 -18.41 12.09
N ARG A 169 -0.21 -18.08 13.27
CA ARG A 169 -1.63 -17.79 13.50
C ARG A 169 -1.72 -16.58 14.42
N VAL A 170 -2.08 -15.43 13.87
CA VAL A 170 -2.20 -14.18 14.63
C VAL A 170 -3.59 -13.60 14.43
N GLY A 171 -4.38 -13.55 15.49
CA GLY A 171 -5.65 -12.81 15.53
C GLY A 171 -5.39 -11.32 15.78
N ILE A 172 -6.05 -10.45 15.02
CA ILE A 172 -5.94 -9.00 15.14
C ILE A 172 -7.34 -8.41 15.18
N ASP A 173 -7.68 -7.79 16.31
CA ASP A 173 -8.83 -6.90 16.44
C ASP A 173 -8.39 -5.46 16.15
N LEU A 174 -9.02 -4.79 15.19
CA LEU A 174 -8.65 -3.41 14.81
C LEU A 174 -9.06 -2.37 15.87
N GLY A 175 -9.84 -2.76 16.88
CA GLY A 175 -10.23 -1.85 17.95
C GLY A 175 -11.14 -0.73 17.44
N LYS A 176 -10.95 0.48 17.98
CA LYS A 176 -11.81 1.65 17.71
C LYS A 176 -11.10 2.82 17.04
N ASP A 177 -9.78 2.78 16.94
CA ASP A 177 -8.97 3.89 16.42
C ASP A 177 -8.05 3.36 15.32
N PHE A 178 -8.66 2.88 14.24
CA PHE A 178 -7.95 2.45 13.04
C PHE A 178 -8.41 3.30 11.86
N ARG A 179 -7.54 4.20 11.40
CA ARG A 179 -7.82 5.08 10.28
C ARG A 179 -6.92 4.76 9.09
N PHE A 180 -7.54 4.60 7.93
CA PHE A 180 -6.88 4.36 6.67
C PHE A 180 -7.18 5.50 5.70
N ARG A 181 -6.15 6.09 5.11
CA ARG A 181 -6.25 7.08 4.04
C ARG A 181 -5.46 6.61 2.82
N GLY A 182 -6.08 6.61 1.66
CA GLY A 182 -5.42 6.24 0.42
C GLY A 182 -6.38 6.04 -0.74
N ALA A 183 -5.93 6.28 -1.97
CA ALA A 183 -6.72 6.11 -3.20
C ALA A 183 -8.11 6.79 -3.15
N GLY A 184 -8.19 7.97 -2.53
CA GLY A 184 -9.44 8.73 -2.33
C GLY A 184 -10.24 8.32 -1.09
N ALA A 185 -9.99 7.16 -0.49
CA ALA A 185 -10.70 6.73 0.71
C ALA A 185 -10.09 7.35 1.98
N ASP A 186 -10.93 7.78 2.92
CA ASP A 186 -10.58 8.12 4.31
C ASP A 186 -11.55 7.36 5.23
N LEU A 187 -11.11 6.22 5.71
CA LEU A 187 -11.93 5.20 6.36
C LEU A 187 -11.50 4.98 7.80
N ASP A 188 -12.48 5.04 8.70
CA ASP A 188 -12.33 4.51 10.06
C ASP A 188 -12.79 3.04 10.06
N LEU A 189 -11.85 2.11 10.16
CA LEU A 189 -12.12 0.68 10.05
C LEU A 189 -12.27 0.03 11.43
N VAL A 190 -13.19 -0.93 11.52
CA VAL A 190 -13.35 -1.83 12.66
C VAL A 190 -13.60 -3.24 12.17
N GLY A 191 -13.20 -4.23 12.95
CA GLY A 191 -13.36 -5.63 12.58
C GLY A 191 -12.22 -6.49 13.10
N LYS A 192 -12.20 -7.74 12.68
CA LYS A 192 -11.20 -8.72 13.09
C LYS A 192 -10.65 -9.43 11.88
N ILE A 193 -9.35 -9.62 11.87
CA ILE A 193 -8.64 -10.40 10.86
C ILE A 193 -7.75 -11.42 11.56
N THR A 194 -7.61 -12.59 10.93
CA THR A 194 -6.67 -13.62 11.34
C THR A 194 -5.64 -13.77 10.23
N LEU A 195 -4.38 -13.54 10.56
CA LEU A 195 -3.24 -13.81 9.70
C LEU A 195 -2.77 -15.23 9.95
N SER A 196 -2.63 -16.02 8.90
CA SER A 196 -2.14 -17.39 9.05
C SER A 196 -1.37 -17.91 7.86
N ASN A 197 -0.40 -18.77 8.13
CA ASN A 197 0.28 -19.59 7.12
C ASN A 197 0.76 -20.91 7.73
N ALA A 198 0.86 -21.93 6.89
CA ALA A 198 1.66 -23.11 7.20
C ALA A 198 3.15 -22.82 6.96
N ALA A 199 4.03 -23.59 7.59
CA ALA A 199 5.45 -23.59 7.22
C ALA A 199 5.58 -23.92 5.73
N GLY A 200 6.37 -23.15 5.00
CA GLY A 200 6.55 -23.24 3.56
C GLY A 200 5.55 -22.41 2.74
N ALA A 201 4.45 -21.94 3.35
CA ALA A 201 3.35 -21.31 2.64
C ALA A 201 3.31 -19.78 2.79
N PRO A 202 2.76 -19.05 1.79
CA PRO A 202 2.60 -17.60 1.89
C PRO A 202 1.59 -17.22 2.97
N LEU A 203 1.75 -16.02 3.53
CA LEU A 203 0.82 -15.44 4.51
C LEU A 203 -0.54 -15.17 3.89
N ARG A 204 -1.59 -15.60 4.59
CA ARG A 204 -3.00 -15.38 4.20
C ARG A 204 -3.74 -14.66 5.31
N ALA A 205 -4.75 -13.88 4.94
CA ALA A 205 -5.65 -13.20 5.86
C ALA A 205 -7.08 -13.72 5.68
N HIS A 206 -7.78 -13.85 6.80
CA HIS A 206 -9.20 -14.22 6.88
C HIS A 206 -9.94 -13.29 7.84
N GLY A 207 -11.09 -12.78 7.45
CA GLY A 207 -11.93 -11.94 8.30
C GLY A 207 -12.49 -10.72 7.57
N ASP A 208 -13.33 -9.96 8.27
CA ASP A 208 -14.07 -8.85 7.68
C ASP A 208 -13.84 -7.56 8.47
N LEU A 209 -13.65 -6.48 7.72
CA LEU A 209 -13.58 -5.12 8.23
C LEU A 209 -14.77 -4.33 7.69
N ARG A 210 -15.26 -3.39 8.50
CA ARG A 210 -16.21 -2.39 8.05
C ARG A 210 -15.73 -0.97 8.34
N ALA A 211 -16.07 -0.06 7.45
CA ALA A 211 -15.99 1.37 7.67
C ALA A 211 -17.08 1.81 8.67
N ARG A 212 -16.73 2.69 9.61
CA ARG A 212 -17.67 3.36 10.50
C ARG A 212 -18.28 4.58 9.82
N ARG A 213 -19.41 5.04 10.37
CA ARG A 213 -19.98 6.35 10.03
C ARG A 213 -18.96 7.46 10.23
N GLY A 214 -18.97 8.45 9.33
CA GLY A 214 -17.97 9.52 9.28
C GLY A 214 -16.80 9.21 8.34
N SER A 215 -16.70 7.99 7.83
CA SER A 215 -15.78 7.65 6.74
C SER A 215 -16.21 8.33 5.44
N THR A 216 -15.25 8.74 4.62
CA THR A 216 -15.51 9.47 3.36
C THR A 216 -14.72 8.87 2.21
N TYR A 217 -15.18 9.14 0.99
CA TYR A 217 -14.50 8.79 -0.24
C TYR A 217 -14.47 10.00 -1.16
N GLU A 218 -13.29 10.38 -1.64
CA GLU A 218 -13.09 11.52 -2.52
C GLU A 218 -12.87 11.06 -3.97
N ILE A 219 -13.68 11.61 -4.87
CA ILE A 219 -13.58 11.40 -6.31
C ILE A 219 -13.72 12.75 -7.02
N LEU A 220 -12.80 13.08 -7.93
CA LEU A 220 -12.82 14.35 -8.67
C LEU A 220 -12.92 15.59 -7.74
N SER A 221 -12.23 15.56 -6.60
CA SER A 221 -12.29 16.58 -5.54
C SER A 221 -13.67 16.74 -4.86
N VAL A 222 -14.59 15.80 -5.09
CA VAL A 222 -15.89 15.72 -4.43
C VAL A 222 -15.82 14.67 -3.34
N LYS A 223 -16.11 15.09 -2.10
CA LYS A 223 -16.22 14.17 -0.96
C LYS A 223 -17.62 13.56 -0.90
N LEU A 224 -17.64 12.24 -0.75
CA LEU A 224 -18.83 11.40 -0.61
C LEU A 224 -18.81 10.72 0.76
N ASP A 225 -19.96 10.62 1.40
CA ASP A 225 -20.07 9.92 2.68
C ASP A 225 -20.16 8.42 2.46
N VAL A 226 -19.31 7.64 3.13
CA VAL A 226 -19.33 6.18 3.03
C VAL A 226 -20.48 5.64 3.87
N GLU A 227 -21.46 5.04 3.21
CA GLU A 227 -22.63 4.45 3.86
C GLU A 227 -22.45 2.96 4.13
N LYS A 228 -21.83 2.27 3.17
CA LYS A 228 -21.44 0.86 3.30
C LYS A 228 -19.99 0.76 2.90
N GLY A 229 -19.12 0.27 3.77
CA GLY A 229 -17.73 0.03 3.41
C GLY A 229 -17.30 -1.29 3.99
N TYR A 230 -17.24 -2.33 3.18
CA TYR A 230 -16.81 -3.66 3.60
C TYR A 230 -15.50 -4.02 2.90
N VAL A 231 -14.57 -4.56 3.68
CA VAL A 231 -13.31 -5.12 3.20
C VAL A 231 -13.20 -6.53 3.75
N SER A 232 -13.21 -7.53 2.87
CA SER A 232 -13.21 -8.94 3.25
C SER A 232 -11.90 -9.61 2.84
N PHE A 233 -11.28 -10.30 3.78
CA PHE A 233 -10.05 -11.06 3.58
C PHE A 233 -10.40 -12.55 3.49
N ASN A 234 -9.98 -13.20 2.41
CA ASN A 234 -10.20 -14.63 2.17
C ASN A 234 -9.04 -15.29 1.41
N GLY A 235 -7.81 -14.83 1.64
CA GLY A 235 -6.67 -15.27 0.83
C GLY A 235 -5.45 -14.38 0.99
N PRO A 236 -4.83 -13.89 -0.11
CA PRO A 236 -3.67 -13.02 -0.04
C PRO A 236 -3.93 -11.76 0.79
N VAL A 237 -3.00 -11.42 1.68
CA VAL A 237 -3.10 -10.27 2.59
C VAL A 237 -3.17 -8.92 1.86
N ASP A 238 -2.66 -8.87 0.64
CA ASP A 238 -2.56 -7.66 -0.18
C ASP A 238 -3.69 -7.53 -1.22
N ASN A 239 -4.60 -8.52 -1.31
CA ASN A 239 -5.69 -8.54 -2.27
C ASN A 239 -7.08 -8.82 -1.67
N PRO A 240 -7.54 -8.05 -0.65
CA PRO A 240 -8.88 -8.23 -0.11
C PRO A 240 -9.98 -7.84 -1.11
N ALA A 241 -11.17 -8.39 -0.90
CA ALA A 241 -12.38 -8.02 -1.61
C ALA A 241 -12.96 -6.72 -1.05
N LEU A 242 -13.45 -5.86 -1.94
CA LEU A 242 -13.99 -4.54 -1.64
C LEU A 242 -15.48 -4.48 -1.98
N ASN A 243 -16.28 -3.88 -1.10
CA ASN A 243 -17.65 -3.45 -1.40
C ASN A 243 -17.93 -2.15 -0.65
N ILE A 244 -17.72 -1.04 -1.34
CA ILE A 244 -17.86 0.31 -0.80
C ILE A 244 -18.95 1.04 -1.58
N LEU A 245 -19.89 1.66 -0.87
CA LEU A 245 -20.91 2.56 -1.38
C LEU A 245 -20.73 3.89 -0.66
N ALA A 246 -20.39 4.91 -1.42
CA ALA A 246 -20.29 6.28 -0.92
C ALA A 246 -21.29 7.15 -1.68
N MET A 247 -22.10 7.91 -0.95
CA MET A 247 -23.21 8.70 -1.49
C MET A 247 -23.06 10.16 -1.09
N ARG A 248 -23.58 11.05 -1.95
CA ARG A 248 -23.83 12.44 -1.62
C ARG A 248 -25.34 12.62 -1.48
N ARG A 249 -25.79 12.84 -0.26
CA ARG A 249 -27.21 13.06 0.07
C ARG A 249 -27.58 14.54 0.00
N ASN A 250 -28.87 14.86 0.17
CA ASN A 250 -29.42 16.22 0.18
C ASN A 250 -29.42 16.93 -1.19
N GLN A 251 -29.91 16.23 -2.22
CA GLN A 251 -30.09 16.74 -3.57
C GLN A 251 -31.29 16.03 -4.22
N GLU A 252 -31.84 16.61 -5.30
CA GLU A 252 -33.01 16.06 -6.00
C GLU A 252 -32.73 14.65 -6.55
N VAL A 253 -31.51 14.42 -7.06
CA VAL A 253 -30.99 13.11 -7.43
C VAL A 253 -29.75 12.84 -6.60
N GLU A 254 -29.85 11.89 -5.67
CA GLU A 254 -28.73 11.49 -4.83
C GLU A 254 -27.77 10.63 -5.64
N VAL A 255 -26.50 11.03 -5.70
CA VAL A 255 -25.51 10.33 -6.52
C VAL A 255 -24.31 9.93 -5.70
N GLY A 256 -23.64 8.87 -6.15
CA GLY A 256 -22.51 8.31 -5.44
C GLY A 256 -21.66 7.41 -6.30
N LEU A 257 -20.72 6.75 -5.62
CA LEU A 257 -19.78 5.82 -6.18
C LEU A 257 -19.89 4.48 -5.45
N GLN A 258 -20.01 3.41 -6.24
CA GLN A 258 -19.89 2.04 -5.76
C GLN A 258 -18.58 1.45 -6.25
N VAL A 259 -17.74 0.99 -5.31
CA VAL A 259 -16.47 0.29 -5.60
C VAL A 259 -16.61 -1.17 -5.18
N ARG A 260 -16.43 -2.07 -6.14
CA ARG A 260 -16.49 -3.53 -5.96
C ARG A 260 -15.25 -4.22 -6.52
N GLY A 261 -15.06 -5.51 -6.25
CA GLY A 261 -13.95 -6.30 -6.79
C GLY A 261 -12.87 -6.54 -5.74
N THR A 262 -11.60 -6.51 -6.12
CA THR A 262 -10.47 -6.66 -5.19
C THR A 262 -9.55 -5.44 -5.25
N THR A 263 -8.66 -5.25 -4.27
CA THR A 263 -7.71 -4.12 -4.30
C THR A 263 -6.80 -4.12 -5.53
N ARG A 264 -6.46 -5.30 -6.10
CA ARG A 264 -5.70 -5.40 -7.35
C ARG A 264 -6.53 -5.14 -8.61
N ALA A 265 -7.85 -5.36 -8.56
CA ALA A 265 -8.75 -5.17 -9.69
C ALA A 265 -10.08 -4.52 -9.23
N PRO A 266 -10.04 -3.25 -8.77
CA PRO A 266 -11.22 -2.55 -8.32
C PRO A 266 -12.07 -2.13 -9.54
N ARG A 267 -13.39 -2.22 -9.38
CA ARG A 267 -14.39 -1.73 -10.35
C ARG A 267 -15.22 -0.66 -9.68
N ALA A 268 -15.18 0.56 -10.21
CA ALA A 268 -15.96 1.67 -9.72
C ALA A 268 -17.12 1.96 -10.68
N GLN A 269 -18.31 2.19 -10.14
CA GLN A 269 -19.52 2.51 -10.90
C GLN A 269 -20.28 3.65 -10.23
N LEU A 270 -20.81 4.56 -11.03
CA LEU A 270 -21.68 5.63 -10.56
C LEU A 270 -23.08 5.09 -10.27
N VAL A 271 -23.60 5.45 -9.12
CA VAL A 271 -24.92 5.04 -8.64
C VAL A 271 -25.76 6.27 -8.33
N SER A 272 -27.08 6.15 -8.45
CA SER A 272 -27.98 7.23 -8.10
C SER A 272 -29.34 6.75 -7.60
N GLU A 273 -29.98 7.59 -6.79
CA GLU A 273 -31.33 7.43 -6.27
C GLU A 273 -32.10 8.75 -6.52
N PRO A 274 -33.07 8.80 -7.45
CA PRO A 274 -33.51 7.73 -8.37
C PRO A 274 -32.44 7.37 -9.42
N ASN A 275 -32.61 6.22 -10.08
CA ASN A 275 -31.68 5.77 -11.11
C ASN A 275 -31.83 6.60 -12.40
N VAL A 276 -30.82 7.41 -12.71
CA VAL A 276 -30.76 8.26 -13.90
C VAL A 276 -29.62 7.80 -14.83
N PRO A 277 -29.51 8.28 -16.08
CA PRO A 277 -28.37 7.97 -16.95
C PRO A 277 -27.03 8.45 -16.38
N ASP A 278 -25.93 7.75 -16.68
CA ASP A 278 -24.60 8.04 -16.09
C ASP A 278 -24.10 9.47 -16.33
N THR A 279 -24.44 10.07 -17.47
CA THR A 279 -24.14 11.49 -17.76
C THR A 279 -24.83 12.43 -16.78
N GLU A 280 -26.06 12.11 -16.39
CA GLU A 280 -26.82 12.88 -15.41
C GLU A 280 -26.28 12.63 -14.01
N LYS A 281 -25.91 11.38 -13.67
CA LYS A 281 -25.23 11.06 -12.39
C LYS A 281 -23.97 11.91 -12.19
N LEU A 282 -23.16 12.06 -13.24
CA LEU A 282 -21.96 12.90 -13.21
C LEU A 282 -22.26 14.39 -13.06
N SER A 283 -23.29 14.87 -13.76
CA SER A 283 -23.72 16.27 -13.64
C SER A 283 -24.14 16.59 -12.20
N TRP A 284 -24.93 15.72 -11.57
CA TRP A 284 -25.29 15.85 -10.16
C TRP A 284 -24.07 15.73 -9.23
N LEU A 285 -23.11 14.85 -9.55
CA LEU A 285 -21.91 14.63 -8.73
C LEU A 285 -21.04 15.90 -8.70
N LEU A 286 -20.78 16.47 -9.87
CA LEU A 286 -19.87 17.59 -10.06
C LEU A 286 -20.54 18.95 -9.79
N PHE A 287 -21.75 19.15 -10.32
CA PHE A 287 -22.41 20.46 -10.37
C PHE A 287 -23.64 20.57 -9.48
N ARG A 288 -24.10 19.47 -8.87
CA ARG A 288 -25.29 19.41 -8.00
C ARG A 288 -26.60 19.78 -8.71
N HIS A 289 -26.64 19.63 -10.02
CA HIS A 289 -27.85 19.77 -10.82
C HIS A 289 -27.82 18.82 -12.02
N GLY A 290 -29.02 18.49 -12.50
CA GLY A 290 -29.21 17.73 -13.73
C GLY A 290 -28.70 18.48 -14.95
N THR A 291 -28.57 17.75 -16.05
CA THR A 291 -28.09 18.28 -17.32
C THR A 291 -29.06 19.32 -17.93
N ASP A 292 -30.33 19.21 -17.58
CA ASP A 292 -31.51 19.90 -18.06
C ASP A 292 -31.71 21.31 -17.46
N LYS A 293 -31.11 21.62 -16.30
CA LYS A 293 -31.31 22.91 -15.59
C LYS A 293 -30.19 23.94 -15.76
N GLY A 294 -29.24 23.75 -16.67
CA GLY A 294 -28.31 24.83 -17.03
C GLY A 294 -26.93 24.39 -17.52
N ALA A 295 -26.48 25.13 -18.52
CA ALA A 295 -25.18 25.08 -19.20
C ALA A 295 -24.97 23.89 -20.17
N THR A 296 -25.21 24.17 -21.45
CA THR A 296 -24.56 23.52 -22.61
C THR A 296 -23.06 23.33 -22.39
N VAL A 297 -22.43 24.22 -21.62
CA VAL A 297 -21.03 24.17 -21.18
C VAL A 297 -20.80 23.11 -20.08
N GLY A 298 -21.65 23.05 -19.04
CA GLY A 298 -21.55 22.07 -17.95
C GLY A 298 -21.84 20.64 -18.40
N GLN A 299 -22.80 20.43 -19.31
CA GLN A 299 -23.03 19.14 -19.94
C GLN A 299 -21.84 18.65 -20.77
N GLN A 300 -21.20 19.55 -21.52
CA GLN A 300 -19.99 19.23 -22.28
C GLN A 300 -18.84 18.88 -21.33
N TYR A 301 -18.61 19.66 -20.27
CA TYR A 301 -17.58 19.36 -19.26
C TYR A 301 -17.85 18.04 -18.51
N ALA A 302 -19.09 17.76 -18.11
CA ALA A 302 -19.44 16.49 -17.46
C ALA A 302 -19.26 15.30 -18.41
N LYS A 303 -19.71 15.40 -19.67
CA LYS A 303 -19.48 14.35 -20.67
C LYS A 303 -17.99 14.14 -20.94
N ASN A 304 -17.21 15.21 -21.01
CA ASN A 304 -15.77 15.14 -21.23
C ASN A 304 -15.02 14.55 -20.03
N ALA A 305 -15.41 14.92 -18.80
CA ALA A 305 -14.87 14.34 -17.57
C ALA A 305 -15.27 12.86 -17.43
N ALA A 306 -16.48 12.48 -17.85
CA ALA A 306 -16.95 11.09 -17.90
C ALA A 306 -16.05 10.23 -18.79
N LEU A 307 -15.78 10.72 -19.99
CA LEU A 307 -14.99 10.03 -21.00
C LEU A 307 -13.51 9.96 -20.58
N ALA A 308 -12.96 11.03 -20.01
CA ALA A 308 -11.61 11.03 -19.44
C ALA A 308 -11.51 10.03 -18.26
N PHE A 309 -12.52 9.95 -17.40
CA PHE A 309 -12.56 9.00 -16.29
C PHE A 309 -12.64 7.55 -16.78
N LEU A 310 -13.57 7.24 -17.70
CA LEU A 310 -13.71 5.91 -18.30
C LEU A 310 -12.43 5.50 -19.07
N GLY A 311 -11.85 6.42 -19.83
CA GLY A 311 -10.57 6.25 -20.52
C GLY A 311 -9.41 6.02 -19.55
N SER A 312 -9.36 6.73 -18.42
CA SER A 312 -8.30 6.54 -17.42
C SER A 312 -8.41 5.22 -16.64
N MET A 313 -9.63 4.68 -16.49
CA MET A 313 -9.88 3.49 -15.69
C MET A 313 -9.67 2.18 -16.49
N GLY A 314 -9.96 2.20 -17.81
CA GLY A 314 -9.69 1.09 -18.73
C GLY A 314 -8.40 1.24 -19.57
N GLY A 315 -8.05 2.47 -19.94
CA GLY A 315 -6.94 2.79 -20.84
C GLY A 315 -5.58 2.49 -20.24
N LYS A 316 -5.37 2.68 -18.93
CA LYS A 316 -4.08 2.35 -18.28
C LYS A 316 -3.75 0.85 -18.33
N GLN A 317 -4.75 -0.02 -18.17
CA GLN A 317 -4.55 -1.47 -18.22
C GLN A 317 -4.30 -1.96 -19.65
N ILE A 318 -4.94 -1.32 -20.64
CA ILE A 318 -4.73 -1.63 -22.06
C ILE A 318 -3.37 -1.08 -22.52
N ALA A 319 -3.05 0.18 -22.19
CA ALA A 319 -1.77 0.83 -22.48
C ALA A 319 -0.57 0.02 -22.00
N GLN A 320 -0.61 -0.47 -20.75
CA GLN A 320 0.46 -1.29 -20.19
C GLN A 320 0.66 -2.62 -20.93
N ARG A 321 -0.40 -3.23 -21.48
CA ARG A 321 -0.29 -4.47 -22.28
C ARG A 321 0.35 -4.25 -23.65
N ILE A 322 0.20 -3.06 -24.21
CA ILE A 322 0.76 -2.67 -25.52
C ILE A 322 2.05 -1.86 -25.40
N GLY A 323 2.57 -1.67 -24.18
CA GLY A 323 3.83 -0.97 -23.92
C GLY A 323 3.76 0.55 -24.10
N LEU A 324 2.59 1.13 -23.87
CA LEU A 324 2.35 2.58 -23.78
C LEU A 324 2.21 3.01 -22.31
N ASP A 325 2.60 4.24 -22.02
CA ASP A 325 2.50 4.81 -20.67
C ASP A 325 1.15 5.52 -20.45
N GLU A 326 0.52 5.99 -21.53
CA GLU A 326 -0.78 6.66 -21.50
C GLU A 326 -1.64 6.27 -22.71
N LEU A 327 -2.91 5.98 -22.42
CA LEU A 327 -4.00 5.88 -23.38
C LEU A 327 -5.19 6.60 -22.75
N SER A 328 -5.63 7.70 -23.35
CA SER A 328 -6.77 8.47 -22.86
C SER A 328 -7.66 8.92 -24.02
N ILE A 329 -8.88 9.31 -23.68
CA ILE A 329 -9.80 9.99 -24.59
C ILE A 329 -10.09 11.34 -23.92
N SER A 330 -9.70 12.43 -24.56
CA SER A 330 -9.77 13.78 -23.99
C SER A 330 -10.00 14.83 -25.08
N GLN A 331 -9.97 16.12 -24.73
CA GLN A 331 -9.90 17.20 -25.72
C GLN A 331 -8.45 17.49 -26.07
N SER A 332 -8.19 17.90 -27.31
CA SER A 332 -6.82 18.27 -27.70
C SER A 332 -6.40 19.55 -26.99
N GLU A 333 -5.28 19.48 -26.27
CA GLU A 333 -4.64 20.65 -25.65
C GLU A 333 -3.95 21.55 -26.68
N ILE A 334 -3.76 21.05 -27.91
CA ILE A 334 -2.92 21.64 -28.96
C ILE A 334 -3.80 22.20 -30.10
N GLY A 335 -5.11 22.25 -29.88
CA GLY A 335 -6.04 22.97 -30.74
C GLY A 335 -6.57 22.19 -31.93
N LEU A 336 -6.62 20.85 -31.86
CA LEU A 336 -7.52 20.12 -32.78
C LEU A 336 -8.95 20.60 -32.55
N THR A 337 -9.66 20.85 -33.66
CA THR A 337 -11.06 21.29 -33.64
C THR A 337 -12.02 20.16 -33.27
N ASP A 338 -11.55 18.91 -33.23
CA ASP A 338 -12.31 17.77 -32.78
C ASP A 338 -12.70 17.88 -31.30
N PRO A 339 -13.99 17.70 -30.96
CA PRO A 339 -14.44 17.71 -29.57
C PRO A 339 -13.89 16.53 -28.75
N GLN A 340 -13.36 15.49 -29.41
CA GLN A 340 -12.80 14.31 -28.78
C GLN A 340 -11.60 13.80 -29.58
N VAL A 341 -10.48 13.57 -28.89
CA VAL A 341 -9.27 12.99 -29.45
C VAL A 341 -8.83 11.79 -28.61
N ILE A 342 -8.36 10.74 -29.28
CA ILE A 342 -7.63 9.65 -28.64
C ILE A 342 -6.19 10.12 -28.46
N THR A 343 -5.66 10.04 -27.23
CA THR A 343 -4.26 10.34 -26.94
C THR A 343 -3.53 9.06 -26.58
N LEU A 344 -2.45 8.79 -27.30
CA LEU A 344 -1.47 7.74 -27.05
C LEU A 344 -0.16 8.40 -26.64
N ALA A 345 0.44 8.02 -25.51
CA ALA A 345 1.76 8.54 -25.15
C ALA A 345 2.70 7.46 -24.61
N LYS A 346 3.99 7.68 -24.86
CA LYS A 346 5.11 6.87 -24.38
C LYS A 346 6.25 7.77 -23.93
N ALA A 347 6.64 7.62 -22.67
CA ALA A 347 7.83 8.23 -22.11
C ALA A 347 9.05 7.36 -22.48
N LEU A 348 9.92 7.88 -23.33
CA LEU A 348 11.18 7.22 -23.66
C LEU A 348 12.16 7.29 -22.49
N ASN A 349 12.11 8.40 -21.76
CA ASN A 349 12.85 8.63 -20.52
C ASN A 349 12.22 9.81 -19.76
N ARG A 350 12.86 10.26 -18.68
CA ARG A 350 12.38 11.37 -17.83
C ARG A 350 12.34 12.74 -18.53
N HIS A 351 13.01 12.88 -19.67
CA HIS A 351 13.12 14.14 -20.41
C HIS A 351 12.37 14.11 -21.74
N PHE A 352 12.05 12.93 -22.29
CA PHE A 352 11.47 12.79 -23.63
C PHE A 352 10.19 11.96 -23.61
N ILE A 353 9.10 12.58 -24.05
CA ILE A 353 7.78 11.96 -24.20
C ILE A 353 7.33 12.11 -25.65
N LEU A 354 6.94 11.00 -26.26
CA LEU A 354 6.28 10.96 -27.55
C LEU A 354 4.78 10.80 -27.34
N GLY A 355 4.00 11.63 -28.02
CA GLY A 355 2.55 11.60 -28.01
C GLY A 355 1.99 11.54 -29.41
N TYR A 356 0.82 10.91 -29.56
CA TYR A 356 0.02 10.91 -30.76
C TYR A 356 -1.43 11.19 -30.36
N GLU A 357 -2.03 12.19 -30.99
CA GLU A 357 -3.44 12.55 -30.84
C GLU A 357 -4.16 12.31 -32.17
N GLU A 358 -5.30 11.62 -32.14
CA GLU A 358 -6.14 11.39 -33.32
C GLU A 358 -7.57 11.86 -33.04
N GLY A 359 -8.10 12.68 -33.93
CA GLY A 359 -9.49 13.13 -33.90
C GLY A 359 -10.45 11.95 -34.09
N LEU A 360 -11.51 11.89 -33.27
CA LEU A 360 -12.53 10.84 -33.40
C LEU A 360 -13.60 11.17 -34.44
N SER A 361 -13.81 12.45 -34.74
CA SER A 361 -14.84 12.91 -35.69
C SER A 361 -14.27 13.42 -37.01
N SER A 362 -12.97 13.68 -37.06
CA SER A 362 -12.24 14.08 -38.27
C SER A 362 -10.99 13.21 -38.45
N SER A 363 -10.39 13.25 -39.64
CA SER A 363 -9.09 12.60 -39.90
C SER A 363 -7.88 13.42 -39.43
N ALA A 364 -8.10 14.38 -38.53
CA ALA A 364 -7.04 15.21 -37.98
C ALA A 364 -6.19 14.42 -36.99
N HIS A 365 -4.87 14.67 -37.02
CA HIS A 365 -3.92 13.97 -36.17
C HIS A 365 -2.77 14.91 -35.80
N ILE A 366 -2.20 14.71 -34.61
CA ILE A 366 -1.04 15.44 -34.11
C ILE A 366 -0.03 14.46 -33.53
N PHE A 367 1.21 14.57 -33.98
CA PHE A 367 2.38 14.00 -33.34
C PHE A 367 3.00 15.04 -32.42
N LYS A 368 3.26 14.66 -31.17
CA LYS A 368 3.81 15.52 -30.13
C LYS A 368 5.12 14.97 -29.61
N VAL A 369 6.10 15.85 -29.47
CA VAL A 369 7.38 15.57 -28.81
C VAL A 369 7.55 16.57 -27.69
N THR A 370 7.57 16.08 -26.46
CA THR A 370 7.87 16.91 -25.28
C THR A 370 9.29 16.62 -24.83
N TRP A 371 10.11 17.67 -24.80
CA TRP A 371 11.48 17.63 -24.29
C TRP A 371 11.63 18.54 -23.07
N GLN A 372 11.83 17.94 -21.90
CA GLN A 372 12.17 18.64 -20.67
C GLN A 372 13.69 18.78 -20.56
N PHE A 373 14.22 19.94 -20.95
CA PHE A 373 15.66 20.21 -20.96
C PHE A 373 16.15 20.82 -19.63
N TRP A 374 15.26 21.36 -18.80
CA TRP A 374 15.56 21.78 -17.42
C TRP A 374 14.41 21.49 -16.45
N ARG A 375 14.69 21.58 -15.14
CA ARG A 375 13.70 21.35 -14.06
C ARG A 375 12.43 22.20 -14.20
N SER A 376 12.57 23.41 -14.73
CA SER A 376 11.47 24.37 -14.89
C SER A 376 11.15 24.67 -16.34
N TRP A 377 11.85 24.09 -17.32
CA TRP A 377 11.66 24.42 -18.74
C TRP A 377 11.42 23.17 -19.58
N SER A 378 10.41 23.23 -20.44
CA SER A 378 10.13 22.20 -21.44
C SER A 378 9.79 22.81 -22.79
N ILE A 379 10.16 22.10 -23.85
CA ILE A 379 9.76 22.39 -25.23
C ILE A 379 8.74 21.33 -25.63
N ILE A 380 7.64 21.76 -26.24
CA ILE A 380 6.64 20.87 -26.84
C ILE A 380 6.58 21.20 -28.32
N ALA A 381 7.19 20.34 -29.14
CA ALA A 381 7.04 20.39 -30.58
C ALA A 381 5.85 19.52 -30.99
N HIS A 382 5.01 20.01 -31.89
CA HIS A 382 3.88 19.26 -32.42
C HIS A 382 3.75 19.47 -33.93
N THR A 383 3.32 18.43 -34.63
CA THR A 383 3.18 18.41 -36.08
C THR A 383 2.01 17.54 -36.53
N GLY A 384 1.46 17.78 -37.71
CA GLY A 384 0.32 17.05 -38.28
C GLY A 384 -0.70 18.04 -38.82
N THR A 385 -1.91 18.01 -38.29
CA THR A 385 -2.96 18.99 -38.62
C THR A 385 -2.64 20.37 -38.04
N VAL A 386 -1.99 20.41 -36.88
CA VAL A 386 -1.48 21.65 -36.26
C VAL A 386 0.02 21.51 -36.07
N ASN A 387 0.76 22.51 -36.55
CA ASN A 387 2.21 22.55 -36.48
C ASN A 387 2.64 23.71 -35.58
N GLY A 388 3.55 23.45 -34.64
CA GLY A 388 4.01 24.48 -33.74
C GLY A 388 5.03 24.01 -32.74
N VAL A 389 5.61 24.98 -32.04
CA VAL A 389 6.57 24.75 -30.96
C VAL A 389 6.20 25.66 -29.80
N ASN A 390 5.93 25.05 -28.65
CA ASN A 390 5.61 25.75 -27.42
C ASN A 390 6.80 25.63 -26.46
N LEU A 391 7.14 26.73 -25.79
CA LEU A 391 8.11 26.75 -24.69
C LEU A 391 7.35 26.98 -23.39
N LEU A 392 7.41 26.01 -22.48
CA LEU A 392 6.74 26.09 -21.18
C LEU A 392 7.75 26.34 -20.06
N PHE A 393 7.38 27.25 -19.16
CA PHE A 393 8.08 27.51 -17.91
C PHE A 393 7.18 27.19 -16.72
N SER A 394 7.67 26.40 -15.77
CA SER A 394 6.96 26.01 -14.55
C SER A 394 7.74 26.39 -13.30
N ARG A 395 7.07 27.10 -12.38
CA ARG A 395 7.60 27.53 -11.09
C ARG A 395 6.59 27.17 -10.00
N ARG A 396 7.03 26.42 -8.98
CA ARG A 396 6.26 26.20 -7.75
C ARG A 396 6.46 27.38 -6.81
N PHE A 397 5.38 27.81 -6.18
CA PHE A 397 5.39 28.74 -5.06
C PHE A 397 5.08 27.94 -3.80
N ASP A 398 5.86 28.20 -2.75
CA ASP A 398 5.70 27.56 -1.44
C ASP A 398 4.54 28.17 -0.65
#